data_AF-A0A4V2MKN2-F1
#
_entry.id   AF-A0A4V2MKN2-F1
#
_cell.length_a   1.000
_cell.length_b   1.000
_cell.length_c   1.000
_cell.angle_alpha   90.00
_cell.angle_beta   90.00
_cell.angle_gamma   90.00
#
_symmetry.space_group_name_H-M   'P 1'
#
loop_
_entity.id
_entity.type
_entity.pdbx_description
1 polymer ?
#
loop_
_entity_poly.entity_id
_entity_poly.type
_entity_poly.pdbx_seq_one_letter_code
_entity_poly.pdbx_strand_id
1 'polypeptide(L)'
;MKTVEYFKLQAKNLHKDFKTQNSYFDPTYGHDVYEYAPKFFDVDALALDFDIDEHNFTLMNAQHYIARLAGFRKWTDMLKASTSTLELSKLLFDNMHKVSVIEWDIYISSEERDKGFRFDDEFKLDIFKAVFDEVDGHQSDGTDYRLQRETEMPMNESQNVKPKKNEMENKITVKITALPLVGEDRIEFVNTANEVFEDVLERLEPENPDSVRKLWDAEKYIDESLLRPDMLPIDRDYALSLIDAFLVHHVMELAVETDN
;
A
#
# COMPACT_ATOMS: atom_id res chain seq x y z
N MET A 1 -14.60 5.65 20.69
CA MET A 1 -15.03 4.29 21.13
C MET A 1 -15.83 3.53 20.07
N LYS A 2 -16.91 4.08 19.48
CA LYS A 2 -17.69 3.36 18.45
C LYS A 2 -16.85 2.91 17.25
N THR A 3 -15.87 3.71 16.84
CA THR A 3 -15.01 3.42 15.69
C THR A 3 -14.05 2.25 15.92
N VAL A 4 -13.50 2.09 17.13
CA VAL A 4 -12.65 0.93 17.45
C VAL A 4 -13.48 -0.36 17.44
N GLU A 5 -14.71 -0.33 17.95
CA GLU A 5 -15.60 -1.49 17.90
C GLU A 5 -16.01 -1.85 16.47
N TYR A 6 -16.13 -0.85 15.57
CA TYR A 6 -16.30 -1.07 14.14
C TYR A 6 -15.12 -1.87 13.56
N PHE A 7 -13.87 -1.45 13.79
CA PHE A 7 -12.72 -2.18 13.28
C PHE A 7 -12.54 -3.56 13.90
N LYS A 8 -12.89 -3.73 15.19
CA LYS A 8 -12.95 -5.07 15.81
C LYS A 8 -13.95 -5.99 15.12
N LEU A 9 -15.09 -5.45 14.67
CA LEU A 9 -16.06 -6.21 13.89
C LEU A 9 -15.48 -6.59 12.51
N GLN A 10 -14.81 -5.66 11.83
CA GLN A 10 -14.17 -5.96 10.54
C GLN A 10 -13.08 -7.03 10.68
N ALA A 11 -12.25 -6.98 11.72
CA ALA A 11 -11.25 -8.01 11.99
C ALA A 11 -11.88 -9.38 12.24
N LYS A 12 -13.02 -9.42 12.95
CA LYS A 12 -13.79 -10.66 13.13
C LYS A 12 -14.39 -11.17 11.82
N ASN A 13 -14.78 -10.29 10.91
CA ASN A 13 -15.31 -10.68 9.60
C ASN A 13 -14.19 -11.25 8.71
N LEU A 14 -13.05 -10.56 8.62
CA LEU A 14 -11.88 -11.06 7.89
C LEU A 14 -11.42 -12.42 8.41
N HIS A 15 -11.31 -12.58 9.73
CA HIS A 15 -10.96 -13.86 10.33
C HIS A 15 -11.99 -14.97 10.07
N LYS A 16 -13.27 -14.63 9.87
CA LYS A 16 -14.29 -15.63 9.46
C LYS A 16 -14.08 -16.05 8.01
N ASP A 17 -13.72 -15.12 7.13
CA ASP A 17 -13.48 -15.42 5.72
C ASP A 17 -12.25 -16.31 5.56
N PHE A 18 -11.15 -16.02 6.25
CA PHE A 18 -9.97 -16.92 6.28
C PHE A 18 -10.28 -18.32 6.84
N LYS A 19 -11.29 -18.47 7.70
CA LYS A 19 -11.72 -19.79 8.20
C LYS A 19 -12.47 -20.63 7.16
N THR A 20 -12.83 -20.06 6.01
CA THR A 20 -13.41 -20.80 4.90
C THR A 20 -12.36 -21.49 4.03
N GLN A 21 -11.07 -21.34 4.38
CA GLN A 21 -9.95 -21.98 3.71
C GLN A 21 -10.21 -23.47 3.46
N ASN A 22 -10.11 -23.84 2.20
CA ASN A 22 -10.01 -25.22 1.76
C ASN A 22 -8.70 -25.36 0.96
N SER A 23 -8.10 -26.53 0.99
CA SER A 23 -6.88 -26.80 0.22
C SER A 23 -7.19 -27.80 -0.89
N TYR A 24 -6.60 -27.58 -2.06
CA TYR A 24 -6.63 -28.53 -3.15
C TYR A 24 -5.27 -28.58 -3.83
N PHE A 25 -4.93 -29.76 -4.37
CA PHE A 25 -3.69 -29.92 -5.12
C PHE A 25 -3.84 -29.28 -6.50
N ASP A 26 -2.99 -28.31 -6.84
CA ASP A 26 -2.92 -27.76 -8.19
C ASP A 26 -1.77 -28.44 -8.98
N PRO A 27 -2.09 -29.25 -10.01
CA PRO A 27 -1.08 -29.92 -10.83
C PRO A 27 -0.15 -28.97 -11.60
N THR A 28 -0.57 -27.72 -11.82
CA THR A 28 0.22 -26.68 -12.51
C THR A 28 1.36 -26.21 -11.63
N TYR A 29 1.07 -26.00 -10.35
CA TYR A 29 2.05 -25.52 -9.37
C TYR A 29 2.77 -26.64 -8.63
N GLY A 30 2.26 -27.87 -8.70
CA GLY A 30 2.88 -29.06 -8.10
C GLY A 30 2.83 -29.08 -6.57
N HIS A 31 1.97 -28.27 -5.96
CA HIS A 31 1.73 -28.19 -4.52
C HIS A 31 0.26 -27.87 -4.21
N ASP A 32 -0.12 -28.01 -2.94
CA ASP A 32 -1.45 -27.64 -2.48
C ASP A 32 -1.58 -26.12 -2.45
N VAL A 33 -2.66 -25.61 -3.04
CA VAL A 33 -3.04 -24.19 -3.02
C VAL A 33 -4.31 -24.01 -2.20
N TYR A 34 -4.53 -22.80 -1.71
CA TYR A 34 -5.71 -22.45 -0.94
C TYR A 34 -6.81 -21.86 -1.82
N GLU A 35 -8.05 -22.20 -1.48
CA GLU A 35 -9.25 -21.52 -1.96
C GLU A 35 -10.11 -21.08 -0.77
N TYR A 36 -10.87 -20.02 -0.97
CA TYR A 36 -11.73 -19.45 0.05
C TYR A 36 -13.16 -19.29 -0.48
N ALA A 37 -14.14 -19.28 0.44
CA ALA A 37 -15.52 -18.88 0.17
C ALA A 37 -15.87 -17.63 0.99
N PRO A 38 -15.18 -16.50 0.76
CA PRO A 38 -15.30 -15.34 1.62
C PRO A 38 -16.61 -14.60 1.41
N LYS A 39 -17.05 -13.88 2.43
CA LYS A 39 -18.30 -13.09 2.42
C LYS A 39 -18.09 -11.58 2.55
N PHE A 40 -16.98 -11.16 3.16
CA PHE A 40 -16.74 -9.77 3.51
C PHE A 40 -15.51 -9.20 2.82
N PHE A 41 -14.49 -10.00 2.57
CA PHE A 41 -13.22 -9.55 1.99
C PHE A 41 -12.73 -10.46 0.86
N ASP A 42 -12.07 -9.87 -0.12
CA ASP A 42 -11.31 -10.61 -1.12
C ASP A 42 -10.04 -11.17 -0.46
N VAL A 43 -10.15 -12.41 0.02
CA VAL A 43 -9.09 -13.07 0.78
C VAL A 43 -7.90 -13.42 -0.11
N ASP A 44 -8.13 -13.80 -1.35
CA ASP A 44 -7.07 -14.15 -2.29
C ASP A 44 -6.22 -12.91 -2.61
N ALA A 45 -6.85 -11.77 -2.91
CA ALA A 45 -6.15 -10.52 -3.13
C ALA A 45 -5.39 -10.06 -1.87
N LEU A 46 -5.99 -10.19 -0.69
CA LEU A 46 -5.32 -9.85 0.57
C LEU A 46 -4.13 -10.76 0.86
N ALA A 47 -4.26 -12.06 0.64
CA ALA A 47 -3.18 -13.01 0.90
C ALA A 47 -1.98 -12.72 0.01
N LEU A 48 -2.24 -12.43 -1.27
CA LEU A 48 -1.21 -12.08 -2.25
C LEU A 48 -0.54 -10.73 -1.93
N ASP A 49 -1.32 -9.66 -1.78
CA ASP A 49 -0.79 -8.30 -1.67
C ASP A 49 -0.07 -8.07 -0.33
N PHE A 50 -0.42 -8.84 0.71
CA PHE A 50 0.17 -8.72 2.04
C PHE A 50 1.11 -9.86 2.44
N ASP A 51 1.36 -10.83 1.55
CA ASP A 51 2.16 -12.04 1.79
C ASP A 51 1.75 -12.72 3.12
N ILE A 52 0.45 -13.01 3.24
CA ILE A 52 -0.12 -13.50 4.49
C ILE A 52 0.27 -14.97 4.71
N ASP A 53 0.79 -15.31 5.90
CA ASP A 53 0.85 -16.72 6.31
C ASP A 53 -0.57 -17.27 6.55
N GLU A 54 -1.09 -17.88 5.49
CA GLU A 54 -2.41 -18.50 5.42
C GLU A 54 -2.56 -19.74 6.32
N HIS A 55 -1.46 -20.40 6.71
CA HIS A 55 -1.52 -21.62 7.52
C HIS A 55 -1.84 -21.32 8.99
N ASN A 56 -1.40 -20.16 9.50
CA ASN A 56 -1.52 -19.78 10.91
C ASN A 56 -2.30 -18.47 11.10
N PHE A 57 -3.33 -18.24 10.28
CA PHE A 57 -4.07 -16.99 10.33
C PHE A 57 -4.95 -16.87 11.60
N THR A 58 -4.57 -15.98 12.51
CA THR A 58 -5.28 -15.75 13.77
C THR A 58 -6.16 -14.49 13.74
N LEU A 59 -7.04 -14.33 14.74
CA LEU A 59 -7.78 -13.08 14.94
C LEU A 59 -6.86 -11.87 15.19
N MET A 60 -5.69 -12.09 15.81
CA MET A 60 -4.72 -11.02 16.03
C MET A 60 -4.10 -10.56 14.70
N ASN A 61 -3.83 -11.51 13.80
CA ASN A 61 -3.37 -11.22 12.43
C ASN A 61 -4.45 -10.41 11.70
N ALA A 62 -5.71 -10.84 11.76
CA ALA A 62 -6.82 -10.10 11.15
C ALA A 62 -6.96 -8.67 11.69
N GLN A 63 -6.78 -8.46 13.00
CA GLN A 63 -6.75 -7.11 13.59
C GLN A 63 -5.61 -6.27 13.04
N HIS A 64 -4.43 -6.87 12.88
CA HIS A 64 -3.27 -6.18 12.31
C HIS A 64 -3.51 -5.76 10.85
N TYR A 65 -4.03 -6.65 10.01
CA TYR A 65 -4.32 -6.33 8.61
C TYR A 65 -5.43 -5.30 8.46
N ILE A 66 -6.51 -5.39 9.24
CA ILE A 66 -7.54 -4.33 9.25
C ILE A 66 -6.96 -2.98 9.67
N ALA A 67 -6.00 -2.95 10.60
CA ALA A 67 -5.33 -1.71 10.95
C ALA A 67 -4.54 -1.12 9.76
N ARG A 68 -3.82 -1.96 9.02
CA ARG A 68 -3.10 -1.57 7.80
C ARG A 68 -4.02 -1.03 6.71
N LEU A 69 -5.12 -1.73 6.44
CA LEU A 69 -6.14 -1.28 5.49
C LEU A 69 -6.80 0.06 5.89
N ALA A 70 -6.78 0.40 7.19
CA ALA A 70 -7.31 1.64 7.71
C ALA A 70 -6.25 2.75 7.88
N GLY A 71 -5.02 2.56 7.38
CA GLY A 71 -3.96 3.57 7.44
C GLY A 71 -3.08 3.54 8.70
N PHE A 72 -3.08 2.46 9.47
CA PHE A 72 -2.20 2.29 10.62
C PHE A 72 -1.14 1.22 10.41
N ARG A 73 0.05 1.42 10.98
CA ARG A 73 1.12 0.40 10.96
C ARG A 73 0.71 -0.89 11.69
N LYS A 74 0.00 -0.77 12.82
CA LYS A 74 -0.44 -1.91 13.63
C LYS A 74 -1.66 -1.58 14.48
N TRP A 75 -2.35 -2.64 14.90
CA TRP A 75 -3.55 -2.54 15.74
C TRP A 75 -3.36 -1.71 17.02
N THR A 76 -2.20 -1.82 17.67
CA THR A 76 -1.93 -1.09 18.93
C THR A 76 -1.79 0.42 18.73
N ASP A 77 -1.42 0.87 17.53
CA ASP A 77 -1.36 2.30 17.20
C ASP A 77 -2.77 2.85 17.00
N MET A 78 -3.63 2.11 16.29
CA MET A 78 -5.06 2.43 16.18
C MET A 78 -5.73 2.57 17.55
N LEU A 79 -5.42 1.69 18.52
CA LEU A 79 -6.01 1.78 19.86
C LEU A 79 -5.63 3.06 20.63
N LYS A 80 -4.51 3.70 20.28
CA LYS A 80 -4.00 4.93 20.92
C LYS A 80 -4.33 6.19 20.12
N ALA A 81 -4.91 6.04 18.92
CA ALA A 81 -5.17 7.12 18.01
C ALA A 81 -6.22 8.12 18.55
N SER A 82 -6.11 9.36 18.10
CA SER A 82 -7.09 10.42 18.40
C SER A 82 -8.46 10.07 17.79
N THR A 83 -9.52 10.73 18.28
CA THR A 83 -10.86 10.53 17.73
C THR A 83 -10.91 10.90 16.25
N SER A 84 -10.27 12.00 15.87
CA SER A 84 -10.22 12.50 14.48
C SER A 84 -9.48 11.53 13.57
N THR A 85 -8.33 11.00 14.00
CA THR A 85 -7.59 9.98 13.25
C THR A 85 -8.41 8.70 13.09
N LEU A 86 -9.10 8.23 14.15
CA LEU A 86 -9.98 7.07 14.03
C LEU A 86 -11.13 7.29 13.05
N GLU A 87 -11.72 8.49 13.05
CA GLU A 87 -12.80 8.85 12.11
C GLU A 87 -12.29 8.90 10.67
N LEU A 88 -11.16 9.55 10.42
CA LEU A 88 -10.49 9.58 9.12
C LEU A 88 -10.17 8.16 8.62
N SER A 89 -9.60 7.33 9.49
CA SER A 89 -9.26 5.94 9.17
C SER A 89 -10.49 5.13 8.78
N LYS A 90 -11.64 5.39 9.42
CA LYS A 90 -12.89 4.74 9.04
C LYS A 90 -13.37 5.22 7.68
N LEU A 91 -13.26 6.51 7.38
CA LEU A 91 -13.62 7.05 6.08
C LEU A 91 -12.73 6.50 4.96
N LEU A 92 -11.42 6.40 5.19
CA LEU A 92 -10.48 5.75 4.27
C LEU A 92 -10.87 4.29 4.01
N PHE A 93 -11.11 3.53 5.07
CA PHE A 93 -11.53 2.13 4.96
C PHE A 93 -12.89 1.99 4.27
N ASP A 94 -13.82 2.92 4.49
CA ASP A 94 -15.14 2.87 3.88
C ASP A 94 -15.15 3.28 2.40
N ASN A 95 -14.16 4.10 1.99
CA ASN A 95 -14.03 4.68 0.67
C ASN A 95 -12.80 4.15 -0.11
N MET A 96 -12.35 2.92 0.16
CA MET A 96 -11.18 2.33 -0.53
C MET A 96 -11.29 2.35 -2.07
N HIS A 97 -12.49 2.15 -2.60
CA HIS A 97 -12.77 2.31 -4.04
C HIS A 97 -12.53 3.73 -4.60
N LYS A 98 -12.61 4.78 -3.76
CA LYS A 98 -12.39 6.18 -4.17
C LYS A 98 -10.92 6.59 -4.04
N VAL A 99 -10.28 6.18 -2.95
CA VAL A 99 -8.89 6.52 -2.64
C VAL A 99 -8.32 5.46 -1.69
N SER A 100 -7.17 4.90 -2.07
CA SER A 100 -6.40 4.00 -1.20
C SER A 100 -5.67 4.79 -0.11
N VAL A 101 -5.23 4.10 0.93
CA VAL A 101 -4.41 4.69 2.00
C VAL A 101 -3.12 5.30 1.43
N ILE A 102 -2.48 4.62 0.47
CA ILE A 102 -1.22 5.09 -0.15
C ILE A 102 -1.46 6.38 -0.94
N GLU A 103 -2.51 6.41 -1.77
CA GLU A 103 -2.85 7.61 -2.54
C GLU A 103 -3.23 8.79 -1.63
N TRP A 104 -3.92 8.51 -0.52
CA TRP A 104 -4.21 9.51 0.50
C TRP A 104 -2.95 10.08 1.15
N ASP A 105 -2.01 9.22 1.54
CA ASP A 105 -0.74 9.65 2.13
C ASP A 105 0.11 10.47 1.15
N ILE A 106 0.11 10.09 -0.14
CA ILE A 106 0.74 10.86 -1.22
C ILE A 106 0.07 12.23 -1.37
N TYR A 107 -1.27 12.27 -1.40
CA TYR A 107 -2.04 13.50 -1.54
C TYR A 107 -1.75 14.47 -0.40
N ILE A 108 -1.86 14.02 0.85
CA ILE A 108 -1.59 14.85 2.03
C ILE A 108 -0.14 15.30 2.09
N SER A 109 0.82 14.41 1.79
CA SER A 109 2.23 14.78 1.81
C SER A 109 2.57 15.86 0.77
N SER A 110 1.93 15.81 -0.40
CA SER A 110 2.06 16.84 -1.44
C SER A 110 1.46 18.17 -0.97
N GLU A 111 0.25 18.13 -0.42
CA GLU A 111 -0.43 19.33 0.08
C GLU A 111 0.30 19.99 1.27
N GLU A 112 0.89 19.21 2.17
CA GLU A 112 1.71 19.71 3.29
C GLU A 112 3.01 20.35 2.79
N ARG A 113 3.63 19.76 1.75
CA ARG A 113 4.84 20.29 1.11
C ARG A 113 4.57 21.63 0.43
N ASP A 114 3.49 21.70 -0.35
CA ASP A 114 3.09 22.92 -1.07
C ASP A 114 2.74 24.06 -0.11
N LYS A 115 2.11 23.75 1.03
CA LYS A 115 1.76 24.75 2.05
C LYS A 115 2.88 25.04 3.04
N GLY A 116 3.91 24.19 3.10
CA GLY A 116 5.07 24.37 3.96
C GLY A 116 4.82 24.13 5.46
N PHE A 117 3.77 23.39 5.82
CA PHE A 117 3.50 22.99 7.21
C PHE A 117 2.76 21.65 7.29
N ARG A 118 2.94 20.95 8.41
CA ARG A 118 2.26 19.66 8.68
C ARG A 118 0.83 19.90 9.16
N PHE A 119 -0.10 19.11 8.65
CA PHE A 119 -1.50 19.15 9.01
C PHE A 119 -1.73 18.32 10.28
N ASP A 120 -2.57 18.82 11.18
CA ASP A 120 -3.04 18.03 12.31
C ASP A 120 -4.17 17.07 11.88
N ASP A 121 -4.53 16.15 12.78
CA ASP A 121 -5.51 15.09 12.53
C ASP A 121 -6.90 15.64 12.19
N GLU A 122 -7.30 16.77 12.79
CA GLU A 122 -8.59 17.41 12.54
C GLU A 122 -8.63 18.01 11.14
N PHE A 123 -7.56 18.72 10.75
CA PHE A 123 -7.46 19.31 9.44
C PHE A 123 -7.39 18.26 8.31
N LYS A 124 -6.66 17.16 8.53
CA LYS A 124 -6.65 16.01 7.61
C LYS A 124 -8.04 15.40 7.43
N LEU A 125 -8.80 15.25 8.52
CA LEU A 125 -10.17 14.76 8.47
C LEU A 125 -11.09 15.68 7.66
N ASP A 126 -10.99 17.00 7.88
CA ASP A 126 -11.79 17.98 7.16
C ASP A 126 -11.48 17.98 5.66
N ILE A 127 -10.21 17.86 5.28
CA ILE A 127 -9.79 17.70 3.88
C ILE A 127 -10.41 16.44 3.27
N PHE A 128 -10.33 15.30 3.96
CA PHE A 128 -10.87 14.05 3.43
C PHE A 128 -12.38 14.16 3.16
N LYS A 129 -13.12 14.75 4.09
CA LYS A 129 -14.57 14.96 3.94
C LYS A 129 -14.89 15.82 2.72
N ALA A 130 -14.20 16.96 2.61
CA ALA A 130 -14.45 17.93 1.54
C ALA A 130 -14.03 17.41 0.15
N VAL A 131 -13.00 16.57 0.07
CA VAL A 131 -12.42 16.15 -1.22
C VAL A 131 -12.88 14.77 -1.66
N PHE A 132 -13.04 13.81 -0.76
CA PHE A 132 -13.29 12.40 -1.13
C PHE A 132 -14.63 11.86 -0.65
N ASP A 133 -15.11 12.27 0.53
CA ASP A 133 -16.38 11.76 1.07
C ASP A 133 -17.58 12.40 0.36
N GLU A 134 -17.60 13.74 0.28
CA GLU A 134 -18.71 14.53 -0.29
C GLU A 134 -18.67 14.65 -1.82
N VAL A 135 -17.59 14.21 -2.47
CA VAL A 135 -17.38 14.32 -3.91
C VAL A 135 -17.38 12.93 -4.56
N ASP A 136 -18.15 12.79 -5.62
CA ASP A 136 -18.21 11.57 -6.43
C ASP A 136 -17.31 11.68 -7.67
N GLY A 137 -16.96 10.53 -8.24
CA GLY A 137 -16.10 10.44 -9.44
C GLY A 137 -14.62 10.20 -9.14
N HIS A 138 -14.23 10.16 -7.87
CA HIS A 138 -12.94 9.61 -7.46
C HIS A 138 -12.91 8.10 -7.67
N GLN A 139 -11.79 7.62 -8.17
CA GLN A 139 -11.50 6.21 -8.31
C GLN A 139 -10.04 6.00 -7.92
N SER A 140 -9.83 5.01 -7.05
CA SER A 140 -8.51 4.52 -6.66
C SER A 140 -7.99 3.55 -7.71
N ASP A 141 -6.69 3.62 -8.01
CA ASP A 141 -6.01 2.56 -8.75
C ASP A 141 -5.62 1.38 -7.82
N GLY A 142 -5.68 1.60 -6.50
CA GLY A 142 -5.49 0.57 -5.48
C GLY A 142 -6.71 -0.35 -5.29
N THR A 143 -6.44 -1.55 -4.77
CA THR A 143 -7.43 -2.61 -4.54
C THR A 143 -8.42 -2.27 -3.41
N ASP A 144 -9.73 -2.30 -3.69
CA ASP A 144 -10.76 -2.37 -2.65
C ASP A 144 -10.98 -3.84 -2.27
N TYR A 145 -10.34 -4.27 -1.17
CA TYR A 145 -10.42 -5.64 -0.70
C TYR A 145 -11.79 -6.01 -0.10
N ARG A 146 -12.76 -5.11 -0.04
CA ARG A 146 -14.06 -5.38 0.57
C ARG A 146 -15.02 -5.92 -0.48
N LEU A 147 -15.59 -7.08 -0.21
CA LEU A 147 -16.67 -7.62 -1.01
C LEU A 147 -17.95 -6.86 -0.63
N GLN A 148 -18.37 -5.94 -1.49
CA GLN A 148 -19.66 -5.29 -1.32
C GLN A 148 -20.75 -6.37 -1.36
N ARG A 149 -21.69 -6.36 -0.40
CA ARG A 149 -22.98 -7.02 -0.66
C ARG A 149 -23.55 -6.29 -1.85
N GLU A 150 -23.78 -7.03 -2.94
CA GLU A 150 -24.52 -6.58 -4.13
C GLU A 150 -25.68 -5.70 -3.68
N THR A 151 -25.45 -4.39 -3.71
CA THR A 151 -26.52 -3.44 -3.85
C THR A 151 -26.66 -3.39 -5.34
N GLU A 152 -27.63 -4.15 -5.86
CA GLU A 152 -27.97 -4.33 -7.27
C GLU A 152 -27.64 -3.08 -8.09
N MET A 153 -26.43 -3.01 -8.64
CA MET A 153 -26.19 -2.22 -9.84
C MET A 153 -26.73 -3.09 -10.96
N PRO A 154 -27.74 -2.63 -11.72
CA PRO A 154 -28.34 -3.47 -12.73
C PRO A 154 -27.26 -3.82 -13.75
N MET A 155 -26.93 -5.11 -13.84
CA MET A 155 -26.16 -5.66 -14.94
C MET A 155 -26.89 -5.29 -16.22
N ASN A 156 -26.35 -4.34 -16.98
CA ASN A 156 -26.72 -4.16 -18.36
C ASN A 156 -25.72 -4.96 -19.19
N GLU A 157 -26.20 -6.10 -19.69
CA GLU A 157 -25.46 -6.98 -20.56
C GLU A 157 -24.94 -6.24 -21.80
N SER A 158 -23.71 -6.61 -22.19
CA SER A 158 -23.22 -6.61 -23.56
C SER A 158 -23.16 -5.27 -24.30
N GLN A 159 -22.00 -4.60 -24.24
CA GLN A 159 -21.47 -3.95 -25.44
C GLN A 159 -19.98 -4.23 -25.61
N ASN A 160 -19.69 -5.13 -26.54
CA ASN A 160 -18.43 -5.15 -27.29
C ASN A 160 -18.12 -3.74 -27.81
N VAL A 161 -17.13 -3.05 -27.22
CA VAL A 161 -16.50 -1.87 -27.82
C VAL A 161 -14.99 -2.04 -27.77
N LYS A 162 -14.40 -1.99 -28.97
CA LYS A 162 -12.96 -1.99 -29.30
C LYS A 162 -12.13 -1.05 -28.43
N PRO A 163 -10.80 -1.28 -28.30
CA PRO A 163 -9.93 -0.49 -27.45
C PRO A 163 -9.95 0.97 -27.89
N LYS A 164 -10.45 1.86 -27.02
CA LYS A 164 -10.35 3.30 -27.21
C LYS A 164 -9.07 3.79 -26.55
N LYS A 165 -8.25 4.42 -27.39
CA LYS A 165 -7.08 5.23 -27.04
C LYS A 165 -7.39 6.22 -25.92
N ASN A 166 -6.45 6.27 -24.98
CA ASN A 166 -5.92 7.42 -24.25
C ASN A 166 -6.79 8.68 -24.22
N GLU A 167 -7.39 8.95 -23.06
CA GLU A 167 -7.67 10.30 -22.58
C GLU A 167 -7.05 10.42 -21.18
N MET A 168 -5.72 10.47 -21.14
CA MET A 168 -4.95 10.91 -19.99
C MET A 168 -4.33 12.26 -20.39
N GLU A 169 -5.13 13.31 -20.27
CA GLU A 169 -4.74 14.72 -20.33
C GLU A 169 -5.45 15.35 -19.13
N ASN A 170 -4.88 16.07 -18.17
CA ASN A 170 -3.60 16.75 -18.03
C ASN A 170 -3.41 16.93 -16.51
N LYS A 171 -2.61 16.09 -15.84
CA LYS A 171 -1.93 16.49 -14.60
C LYS A 171 -0.47 16.61 -15.01
N ILE A 172 0.12 17.80 -14.84
CA ILE A 172 1.54 18.03 -15.16
C ILE A 172 2.32 17.23 -14.14
N THR A 173 2.59 15.97 -14.42
CA THR A 173 3.45 15.15 -13.58
C THR A 173 4.89 15.40 -14.00
N VAL A 174 5.74 15.68 -13.01
CA VAL A 174 7.17 15.90 -13.24
C VAL A 174 7.75 14.58 -13.73
N LYS A 175 8.38 14.58 -14.90
CA LYS A 175 8.98 13.38 -15.48
C LYS A 175 10.49 13.42 -15.35
N ILE A 176 11.05 12.29 -14.94
CA ILE A 176 12.48 12.04 -15.03
C ILE A 176 12.78 11.69 -16.49
N THR A 177 13.68 12.45 -17.10
CA THR A 177 14.00 12.34 -18.53
C THR A 177 15.46 12.00 -18.79
N ALA A 178 16.31 12.04 -17.76
CA ALA A 178 17.73 11.75 -17.87
C ALA A 178 18.25 11.08 -16.60
N LEU A 179 19.26 10.23 -16.76
CA LEU A 179 20.04 9.61 -15.69
C LEU A 179 21.53 9.94 -15.87
N PRO A 180 22.34 9.99 -14.81
CA PRO A 180 21.94 9.84 -13.40
C PRO A 180 21.10 11.03 -12.92
N LEU A 181 20.33 10.85 -11.85
CA LEU A 181 19.56 11.94 -11.25
C LEU A 181 20.52 13.03 -10.74
N VAL A 182 20.11 14.29 -10.86
CA VAL A 182 20.87 15.45 -10.42
C VAL A 182 19.99 16.43 -9.66
N GLY A 183 20.60 17.27 -8.82
CA GLY A 183 19.88 18.34 -8.12
C GLY A 183 18.87 17.82 -7.10
N GLU A 184 17.69 18.45 -7.06
CA GLU A 184 16.65 18.17 -6.06
C GLU A 184 16.11 16.74 -6.15
N ASP A 185 15.97 16.19 -7.36
CA ASP A 185 15.51 14.80 -7.54
C ASP A 185 16.50 13.79 -6.97
N ARG A 186 17.80 14.02 -7.14
CA ARG A 186 18.83 13.15 -6.54
C ARG A 186 18.74 13.15 -5.02
N ILE A 187 18.57 14.33 -4.42
CA ILE A 187 18.47 14.46 -2.96
C ILE A 187 17.22 13.74 -2.45
N GLU A 188 16.08 13.90 -3.11
CA GLU A 188 14.83 13.27 -2.70
C GLU A 188 14.91 11.74 -2.78
N PHE A 189 15.36 11.19 -3.92
CA PHE A 189 15.50 9.75 -4.08
C PHE A 189 16.46 9.13 -3.06
N VAL A 190 17.60 9.79 -2.79
CA VAL A 190 18.57 9.31 -1.79
C VAL A 190 17.99 9.33 -0.38
N ASN A 191 17.26 10.38 -0.01
CA ASN A 191 16.63 10.46 1.31
C ASN A 191 15.56 9.38 1.46
N THR A 192 14.68 9.24 0.47
CA THR A 192 13.63 8.21 0.47
C THR A 192 14.22 6.80 0.52
N ALA A 193 15.28 6.52 -0.26
CA ALA A 193 15.95 5.22 -0.24
C ALA A 193 16.56 4.91 1.14
N ASN A 194 17.15 5.88 1.82
CA ASN A 194 17.69 5.69 3.18
C ASN A 194 16.60 5.46 4.23
N GLU A 195 15.49 6.21 4.15
CA GLU A 195 14.35 6.03 5.06
C GLU A 195 13.73 4.64 4.90
N VAL A 196 13.40 4.25 3.66
CA VAL A 196 12.85 2.93 3.35
C VAL A 196 13.86 1.83 3.70
N PHE A 197 15.17 2.06 3.54
CA PHE A 197 16.19 1.08 3.89
C PHE A 197 16.14 0.72 5.37
N GLU A 198 16.10 1.71 6.26
CA GLU A 198 16.02 1.45 7.70
C GLU A 198 14.68 0.78 8.06
N ASP A 199 13.58 1.17 7.41
CA ASP A 199 12.27 0.52 7.59
C ASP A 199 12.29 -0.95 7.17
N VAL A 200 12.92 -1.27 6.03
CA VAL A 200 13.07 -2.64 5.52
C VAL A 200 14.02 -3.44 6.40
N LEU A 201 15.13 -2.85 6.85
CA LEU A 201 16.09 -3.49 7.74
C LEU A 201 15.45 -3.83 9.09
N GLU A 202 14.62 -2.95 9.63
CA GLU A 202 13.83 -3.20 10.85
C GLU A 202 12.79 -4.32 10.61
N ARG A 203 12.19 -4.40 9.41
CA ARG A 203 11.22 -5.46 9.07
C ARG A 203 11.85 -6.84 8.89
N LEU A 204 13.05 -6.90 8.31
CA LEU A 204 13.72 -8.17 7.99
C LEU A 204 14.46 -8.77 9.18
N GLU A 205 14.82 -7.95 10.18
CA GLU A 205 15.58 -8.36 11.38
C GLU A 205 16.76 -9.31 11.05
N PRO A 206 17.67 -8.95 10.13
CA PRO A 206 18.78 -9.84 9.75
C PRO A 206 19.71 -10.11 10.93
N GLU A 207 20.45 -11.21 10.90
CA GLU A 207 21.34 -11.60 12.01
C GLU A 207 22.43 -10.54 12.29
N ASN A 208 22.91 -9.86 11.23
CA ASN A 208 24.00 -8.89 11.29
C ASN A 208 23.62 -7.51 10.74
N PRO A 209 22.67 -6.76 11.36
CA PRO A 209 22.11 -5.53 10.80
C PRO A 209 23.16 -4.43 10.62
N ASP A 210 24.16 -4.35 11.51
CA ASP A 210 25.25 -3.37 11.40
C ASP A 210 26.20 -3.64 10.24
N SER A 211 26.32 -4.91 9.81
CA SER A 211 27.08 -5.27 8.62
C SER A 211 26.31 -4.87 7.36
N VAL A 212 25.00 -5.10 7.34
CA VAL A 212 24.11 -4.67 6.24
C VAL A 212 24.15 -3.16 6.06
N ARG A 213 24.08 -2.38 7.16
CA ARG A 213 24.24 -0.91 7.13
C ARG A 213 25.57 -0.44 6.53
N LYS A 214 26.65 -1.22 6.67
CA LYS A 214 27.97 -0.86 6.11
C LYS A 214 28.06 -1.12 4.61
N LEU A 215 27.27 -2.06 4.09
CA LEU A 215 27.21 -2.36 2.65
C LEU A 215 26.20 -1.49 1.91
N TRP A 216 25.23 -0.91 2.63
CA TRP A 216 24.22 -0.05 2.05
C TRP A 216 24.82 1.22 1.43
N ASP A 217 24.46 1.46 0.16
CA ASP A 217 24.80 2.67 -0.59
C ASP A 217 23.57 3.08 -1.41
N ALA A 218 22.83 4.07 -0.89
CA ALA A 218 21.61 4.57 -1.51
C ALA A 218 21.85 5.13 -2.92
N GLU A 219 22.97 5.81 -3.13
CA GLU A 219 23.31 6.40 -4.42
C GLU A 219 23.54 5.33 -5.47
N LYS A 220 24.32 4.31 -5.12
CA LYS A 220 24.58 3.16 -5.99
C LYS A 220 23.30 2.38 -6.28
N TYR A 221 22.44 2.16 -5.27
CA TYR A 221 21.16 1.49 -5.46
C TYR A 221 20.26 2.21 -6.48
N ILE A 222 20.17 3.55 -6.37
CA ILE A 222 19.36 4.36 -7.29
C ILE A 222 19.90 4.28 -8.72
N ASP A 223 21.23 4.40 -8.88
CA ASP A 223 21.89 4.50 -10.17
C ASP A 223 22.03 3.15 -10.90
N GLU A 224 22.21 2.05 -10.17
CA GLU A 224 22.51 0.73 -10.75
C GLU A 224 21.32 -0.26 -10.69
N SER A 225 20.45 -0.17 -9.68
CA SER A 225 19.42 -1.17 -9.42
C SER A 225 18.00 -0.66 -9.69
N LEU A 226 17.68 0.55 -9.23
CA LEU A 226 16.33 1.10 -9.27
C LEU A 226 15.96 1.63 -10.67
N LEU A 227 16.71 2.62 -11.17
CA LEU A 227 16.38 3.34 -12.40
C LEU A 227 17.26 2.92 -13.57
N ARG A 228 16.63 2.51 -14.67
CA ARG A 228 17.33 2.11 -15.89
C ARG A 228 16.97 3.01 -17.08
N PRO A 229 17.90 3.26 -18.02
CA PRO A 229 17.65 4.16 -19.16
C PRO A 229 16.44 3.80 -20.03
N ASP A 230 16.07 2.51 -20.08
CA ASP A 230 14.92 2.00 -20.83
C ASP A 230 13.56 2.31 -20.16
N MET A 231 13.56 2.76 -18.91
CA MET A 231 12.37 3.21 -18.20
C MET A 231 12.00 4.67 -18.50
N LEU A 232 12.89 5.43 -19.16
CA LEU A 232 12.70 6.86 -19.39
C LEU A 232 11.84 7.15 -20.65
N PRO A 233 11.02 8.22 -20.64
CA PRO A 233 10.75 9.12 -19.51
C PRO A 233 9.74 8.52 -18.53
N ILE A 234 10.10 8.49 -17.24
CA ILE A 234 9.27 7.95 -16.17
C ILE A 234 8.66 9.07 -15.35
N ASP A 235 7.47 8.82 -14.83
CA ASP A 235 6.85 9.69 -13.83
C ASP A 235 7.68 9.68 -12.53
N ARG A 236 7.94 10.86 -11.97
CA ARG A 236 8.82 11.01 -10.80
C ARG A 236 8.24 10.36 -9.55
N ASP A 237 6.94 10.52 -9.31
CA ASP A 237 6.30 10.02 -8.10
C ASP A 237 6.14 8.50 -8.20
N TYR A 238 5.82 8.00 -9.40
CA TYR A 238 5.88 6.57 -9.68
C TYR A 238 7.27 6.00 -9.46
N ALA A 239 8.33 6.67 -9.96
CA ALA A 239 9.71 6.25 -9.76
C ALA A 239 10.12 6.24 -8.28
N LEU A 240 9.60 7.16 -7.45
CA LEU A 240 9.79 7.13 -6.00
C LEU A 240 9.09 5.93 -5.36
N SER A 241 7.88 5.56 -5.80
CA SER A 241 7.17 4.39 -5.26
C SER A 241 7.90 3.06 -5.52
N LEU A 242 8.74 3.00 -6.57
CA LEU A 242 9.54 1.82 -6.86
C LEU A 242 10.60 1.57 -5.77
N ILE A 243 11.02 2.59 -5.01
CA ILE A 243 11.96 2.42 -3.90
C ILE A 243 11.33 1.48 -2.87
N ASP A 244 10.13 1.79 -2.38
CA ASP A 244 9.44 0.96 -1.38
C ASP A 244 9.13 -0.45 -1.91
N ALA A 245 8.69 -0.54 -3.16
CA ALA A 245 8.33 -1.82 -3.78
C ALA A 245 9.52 -2.79 -3.94
N PHE A 246 10.70 -2.28 -4.29
CA PHE A 246 11.84 -3.14 -4.70
C PHE A 246 13.00 -3.18 -3.71
N LEU A 247 13.10 -2.23 -2.78
CA LEU A 247 14.25 -2.16 -1.88
C LEU A 247 14.34 -3.37 -0.94
N VAL A 248 13.20 -3.97 -0.57
CA VAL A 248 13.17 -5.19 0.26
C VAL A 248 14.04 -6.31 -0.29
N HIS A 249 14.00 -6.54 -1.60
CA HIS A 249 14.80 -7.58 -2.24
C HIS A 249 16.29 -7.27 -2.17
N HIS A 250 16.67 -6.01 -2.35
CA HIS A 250 18.06 -5.61 -2.28
C HIS A 250 18.63 -5.75 -0.86
N VAL A 251 17.86 -5.38 0.18
CA VAL A 251 18.30 -5.55 1.56
C VAL A 251 18.43 -7.04 1.93
N MET A 252 17.58 -7.92 1.39
CA MET A 252 17.74 -9.36 1.55
C MET A 252 19.05 -9.87 0.92
N GLU A 253 19.42 -9.40 -0.27
CA GLU A 253 20.70 -9.75 -0.91
C GLU A 253 21.89 -9.32 -0.05
N LEU A 254 21.86 -8.09 0.49
CA LEU A 254 22.90 -7.59 1.39
C LEU A 254 22.99 -8.41 2.68
N ALA A 255 21.84 -8.81 3.25
CA ALA A 255 21.82 -9.65 4.46
C ALA A 255 22.48 -11.02 4.21
N VAL A 256 22.15 -11.68 3.10
CA VAL A 256 22.77 -12.96 2.70
C VAL A 256 24.28 -12.83 2.46
N GLU A 257 24.74 -11.70 1.91
CA GLU A 257 26.18 -11.45 1.73
C GLU A 257 26.91 -11.29 3.08
N THR A 258 26.24 -10.72 4.08
CA THR A 258 26.84 -10.51 5.41
C THR A 258 26.82 -11.74 6.32
N ASP A 259 26.00 -12.75 6.01
CA ASP A 259 25.87 -13.98 6.79
C ASP A 259 26.85 -15.10 6.34
N ASN A 260 27.68 -14.84 5.32
CA ASN A 260 28.73 -15.75 4.82
C ASN A 260 30.13 -15.49 5.42
#